data_AF-A0A2H0V3T4-F1
#
_entry.id   AF-A0A2H0V3T4-F1
#
_cell.length_a   1.000
_cell.length_b   1.000
_cell.length_c   1.000
_cell.angle_alpha   90.00
_cell.angle_beta   90.00
_cell.angle_gamma   90.00
#
_symmetry.space_group_name_H-M   'P 1'
#
loop_
_entity.id
_entity.type
_entity.pdbx_description
1 polymer ?
#
loop_
_entity_poly.entity_id
_entity_poly.type
_entity_poly.pdbx_seq_one_letter_code
_entity_poly.pdbx_strand_id
1 'polypeptide(L)'
;MLKTLNILFPPPMIVLGLLALIIVWIGNALAPEVLPFDVTSLLITKGNLFTWIGAAWPILLWGLIFQFSISFVAIKHNPDTLTKMTGRNLSSIQYFGITSIISLRAGVYEEIIYRWLLFFSGMFVIQALDFVFLGFLGLHIVEWFQVTIFIPVTSWVSFGYLDKMLYHEVGWYVGAALVVANTSFRDQHKHLGVLGWLNSWCLGLFLFWMVFTYGLLAAIVAHALYDIIVFSSLWPALKKYKVVT
;
A
#
# COMPACT_ATOMS: atom_id res chain seq x y z
N MET A 1 18.21 -13.48 -18.18
CA MET A 1 16.76 -13.18 -18.18
C MET A 1 16.05 -13.65 -16.90
N LEU A 2 16.18 -14.92 -16.49
CA LEU A 2 15.52 -15.45 -15.28
C LEU A 2 15.96 -14.80 -13.95
N LYS A 3 17.25 -14.46 -13.78
CA LYS A 3 17.72 -13.73 -12.58
C LYS A 3 17.11 -12.33 -12.46
N THR A 4 16.88 -11.66 -13.59
CA THR A 4 16.24 -10.35 -13.64
C THR A 4 14.77 -10.48 -13.26
N LEU A 5 14.05 -11.50 -13.75
CA LEU A 5 12.66 -11.78 -13.38
C LEU A 5 12.46 -12.00 -11.88
N ASN A 6 13.37 -12.72 -11.19
CA ASN A 6 13.28 -12.95 -9.75
C ASN A 6 13.51 -11.69 -8.89
N ILE A 7 14.25 -10.71 -9.40
CA ILE A 7 14.41 -9.40 -8.73
C ILE A 7 13.13 -8.57 -8.89
N LEU A 8 12.40 -8.80 -9.96
CA LEU A 8 11.24 -8.00 -10.37
C LEU A 8 9.94 -8.53 -9.79
N PHE A 9 9.88 -9.83 -9.54
CA PHE A 9 8.74 -10.49 -8.92
C PHE A 9 9.25 -11.51 -7.93
N PRO A 10 9.30 -11.19 -6.63
CA PRO A 10 9.54 -12.24 -5.66
C PRO A 10 8.40 -13.26 -5.84
N PRO A 11 8.70 -14.56 -6.07
CA PRO A 11 7.68 -15.58 -6.30
C PRO A 11 6.50 -15.56 -5.30
N PRO A 12 6.71 -15.23 -4.00
CA PRO A 12 5.60 -15.08 -3.06
C PRO A 12 4.54 -14.05 -3.47
N MET A 13 4.91 -12.92 -4.11
CA MET A 13 3.95 -11.90 -4.53
C MET A 13 3.12 -12.34 -5.72
N ILE A 14 3.71 -13.08 -6.66
CA ILE A 14 2.95 -13.66 -7.80
C ILE A 14 1.92 -14.64 -7.26
N VAL A 15 2.33 -15.55 -6.36
CA VAL A 15 1.42 -16.53 -5.75
C VAL A 15 0.29 -15.81 -5.01
N LEU A 16 0.61 -14.79 -4.22
CA LEU A 16 -0.39 -13.99 -3.51
C LEU A 16 -1.38 -13.32 -4.46
N GLY A 17 -0.89 -12.68 -5.53
CA GLY A 17 -1.74 -12.05 -6.54
C GLY A 17 -2.64 -13.05 -7.26
N LEU A 18 -2.12 -14.22 -7.64
CA LEU A 18 -2.90 -15.27 -8.29
C LEU A 18 -3.97 -15.85 -7.36
N LEU A 19 -3.64 -16.11 -6.09
CA LEU A 19 -4.63 -16.57 -5.11
C LEU A 19 -5.72 -15.52 -4.89
N ALA A 20 -5.35 -14.24 -4.73
CA ALA A 20 -6.31 -13.17 -4.61
C ALA A 20 -7.20 -13.06 -5.85
N LEU A 21 -6.64 -13.16 -7.05
CA LEU A 21 -7.39 -13.16 -8.30
C LEU A 21 -8.38 -14.32 -8.39
N ILE A 22 -7.99 -15.53 -7.99
CA ILE A 22 -8.88 -16.70 -7.95
C ILE A 22 -10.04 -16.45 -6.98
N ILE A 23 -9.76 -15.91 -5.78
CA ILE A 23 -10.81 -15.58 -4.81
C ILE A 23 -11.78 -14.54 -5.38
N VAL A 24 -11.26 -13.47 -6.00
CA VAL A 24 -12.10 -12.45 -6.64
C VAL A 24 -12.96 -13.05 -7.74
N TRP A 25 -12.38 -13.91 -8.59
CA TRP A 25 -13.10 -14.55 -9.69
C TRP A 25 -14.22 -15.49 -9.18
N ILE A 26 -13.91 -16.38 -8.23
CA ILE A 26 -14.89 -17.30 -7.63
C ILE A 26 -15.96 -16.51 -6.89
N GLY A 27 -15.56 -15.56 -6.04
CA GLY A 27 -16.46 -14.74 -5.25
C GLY A 27 -17.44 -13.96 -6.12
N ASN A 28 -16.94 -13.30 -7.17
CA ASN A 28 -17.78 -12.54 -8.09
C ASN A 28 -18.71 -13.44 -8.92
N ALA A 29 -18.32 -14.70 -9.20
CA ALA A 29 -19.17 -15.65 -9.90
C ALA A 29 -20.27 -16.24 -9.01
N LEU A 30 -20.01 -16.45 -7.72
CA LEU A 30 -20.93 -17.11 -6.79
C LEU A 30 -21.83 -16.13 -6.02
N ALA A 31 -21.33 -14.94 -5.71
CA ALA A 31 -22.00 -13.97 -4.85
C ALA A 31 -21.63 -12.52 -5.27
N PRO A 32 -22.01 -12.07 -6.48
CA PRO A 32 -21.68 -10.73 -6.97
C PRO A 32 -22.22 -9.60 -6.09
N GLU A 33 -23.32 -9.83 -5.36
CA GLU A 33 -23.95 -8.87 -4.44
C GLU A 33 -23.10 -8.51 -3.22
N VAL A 34 -22.07 -9.31 -2.92
CA VAL A 34 -21.08 -9.07 -1.84
C VAL A 34 -20.26 -7.81 -2.14
N LEU A 35 -20.10 -7.46 -3.42
CA LEU A 35 -19.32 -6.31 -3.84
C LEU A 35 -20.22 -5.08 -4.03
N PRO A 36 -19.96 -3.98 -3.29
CA PRO A 36 -20.77 -2.77 -3.40
C PRO A 36 -20.43 -1.94 -4.64
N PHE A 37 -19.40 -2.33 -5.37
CA PHE A 37 -19.01 -1.75 -6.66
C PHE A 37 -18.29 -2.80 -7.51
N ASP A 38 -18.38 -2.62 -8.83
CA ASP A 38 -17.80 -3.53 -9.82
C ASP A 38 -16.27 -3.64 -9.66
N VAL A 39 -15.72 -4.84 -9.88
CA VAL A 39 -14.27 -5.12 -9.74
C VAL A 39 -13.42 -4.20 -10.63
N THR A 40 -13.93 -3.82 -11.79
CA THR A 40 -13.25 -2.94 -12.75
C THR A 40 -13.48 -1.46 -12.48
N SER A 41 -14.40 -1.08 -11.58
CA SER A 41 -14.71 0.31 -11.26
C SER A 41 -13.49 1.10 -10.77
N LEU A 42 -12.60 0.46 -10.03
CA LEU A 42 -11.36 1.07 -9.54
C LEU A 42 -10.32 1.29 -10.65
N LEU A 43 -10.46 0.63 -11.80
CA LEU A 43 -9.59 0.87 -12.97
C LEU A 43 -9.98 2.13 -13.73
N ILE A 44 -11.21 2.62 -13.53
CA ILE A 44 -11.71 3.84 -14.17
C ILE A 44 -11.06 5.05 -13.48
N THR A 45 -10.33 5.83 -14.25
CA THR A 45 -9.62 7.00 -13.74
C THR A 45 -10.47 8.26 -13.79
N LYS A 46 -10.36 9.10 -12.76
CA LYS A 46 -11.01 10.42 -12.70
C LYS A 46 -9.93 11.51 -12.59
N GLY A 47 -10.12 12.63 -13.28
CA GLY A 47 -9.12 13.71 -13.32
C GLY A 47 -7.97 13.43 -14.28
N ASN A 48 -6.92 14.24 -14.20
CA ASN A 48 -5.72 14.11 -15.03
C ASN A 48 -4.44 14.04 -14.18
N LEU A 49 -3.29 13.85 -14.82
CA LEU A 49 -2.00 13.73 -14.16
C LEU A 49 -1.71 14.87 -13.16
N PHE A 50 -2.00 16.12 -13.53
CA PHE A 50 -1.78 17.27 -12.64
C PHE A 50 -2.71 17.23 -11.44
N THR A 51 -3.96 16.81 -11.61
CA THR A 51 -4.89 16.60 -10.50
C THR A 51 -4.37 15.54 -9.54
N TRP A 52 -3.84 14.42 -10.05
CA TRP A 52 -3.33 13.33 -9.20
C TRP A 52 -2.08 13.74 -8.44
N ILE A 53 -1.12 14.39 -9.11
CA ILE A 53 0.09 14.91 -8.46
C ILE A 53 -0.27 15.97 -7.43
N GLY A 54 -1.19 16.87 -7.81
CA GLY A 54 -1.74 17.87 -6.91
C GLY A 54 -2.33 17.22 -5.67
N ALA A 55 -3.23 16.24 -5.83
CA ALA A 55 -3.84 15.52 -4.70
C ALA A 55 -2.82 14.75 -3.84
N ALA A 56 -1.75 14.22 -4.45
CA ALA A 56 -0.73 13.44 -3.76
C ALA A 56 0.25 14.29 -2.91
N TRP A 57 0.21 15.62 -3.01
CA TRP A 57 1.15 16.51 -2.32
C TRP A 57 1.38 16.19 -0.83
N PRO A 58 0.36 15.80 -0.02
CA PRO A 58 0.57 15.51 1.39
C PRO A 58 1.52 14.34 1.60
N ILE A 59 1.41 13.27 0.80
CA ILE A 59 2.31 12.11 0.93
C ILE A 59 3.69 12.39 0.37
N LEU A 60 3.79 13.21 -0.69
CA LEU A 60 5.08 13.56 -1.27
C LEU A 60 5.89 14.39 -0.28
N LEU A 61 5.24 15.35 0.40
CA LEU A 61 5.83 16.11 1.49
C LEU A 61 6.18 15.22 2.68
N TRP A 62 5.28 14.31 3.07
CA TRP A 62 5.53 13.34 4.13
C TRP A 62 6.75 12.47 3.83
N GLY A 63 6.87 11.94 2.61
CA GLY A 63 8.01 11.14 2.17
C GLY A 63 9.34 11.89 2.25
N LEU A 64 9.35 13.17 1.87
CA LEU A 64 10.51 14.05 2.08
C LEU A 64 10.87 14.17 3.55
N ILE A 65 9.92 14.58 4.40
CA ILE A 65 10.15 14.78 5.85
C ILE A 65 10.66 13.49 6.51
N PHE A 66 9.98 12.38 6.21
CA PHE A 66 10.32 11.06 6.70
C PHE A 66 11.75 10.67 6.30
N GLN A 67 12.10 10.87 5.03
CA GLN A 67 13.42 10.51 4.53
C GLN A 67 14.51 11.42 5.09
N PHE A 68 14.27 12.72 5.22
CA PHE A 68 15.20 13.63 5.91
C PHE A 68 15.45 13.19 7.35
N SER A 69 14.39 12.77 8.05
CA SER A 69 14.48 12.29 9.44
C SER A 69 15.33 11.02 9.55
N ILE A 70 15.11 10.04 8.68
CA ILE A 70 15.93 8.81 8.63
C ILE A 70 17.39 9.16 8.32
N SER A 71 17.63 10.00 7.31
CA SER A 71 18.98 10.40 6.93
C SER A 71 19.70 11.07 8.09
N PHE A 72 19.03 11.94 8.84
CA PHE A 72 19.60 12.61 10.01
C PHE A 72 19.96 11.63 11.13
N VAL A 73 19.06 10.68 11.45
CA VAL A 73 19.30 9.64 12.47
C VAL A 73 20.44 8.71 12.06
N ALA A 74 20.45 8.25 10.81
CA ALA A 74 21.47 7.35 10.30
C ALA A 74 22.87 7.98 10.29
N ILE A 75 22.95 9.26 9.90
CA ILE A 75 24.17 10.07 9.94
C ILE A 75 24.78 10.12 11.35
N LYS A 76 23.93 10.24 12.37
CA LYS A 76 24.37 10.39 13.75
C LYS A 76 24.91 9.10 14.36
N HIS A 77 24.36 7.94 13.98
CA HIS A 77 24.60 6.69 14.70
C HIS A 77 25.67 5.77 14.07
N ASN A 78 25.66 5.53 12.76
CA ASN A 78 26.70 4.79 12.00
C ASN A 78 26.27 4.70 10.51
N PRO A 79 27.12 5.02 9.51
CA PRO A 79 26.80 4.81 8.09
C PRO A 79 26.39 3.36 7.73
N ASP A 80 26.90 2.34 8.44
CA ASP A 80 26.48 0.94 8.24
C ASP A 80 25.01 0.69 8.56
N THR A 81 24.43 1.52 9.44
CA THR A 81 23.01 1.47 9.79
C THR A 81 22.13 1.81 8.59
N LEU A 82 22.58 2.74 7.72
CA LEU A 82 21.84 3.12 6.52
C LEU A 82 21.74 1.95 5.53
N THR A 83 22.81 1.17 5.37
CA THR A 83 22.84 -0.05 4.54
C THR A 83 21.91 -1.13 5.08
N LYS A 84 21.86 -1.31 6.42
CA LYS A 84 20.94 -2.28 7.05
C LYS A 84 19.48 -1.83 6.96
N MET A 85 19.20 -0.53 7.18
CA MET A 85 17.85 0.03 7.14
C MET A 85 17.24 0.02 5.74
N THR A 86 18.04 0.22 4.71
CA THR A 86 17.54 0.24 3.32
C THR A 86 17.38 -1.15 2.73
N GLY A 87 17.93 -2.21 3.36
CA GLY A 87 17.76 -3.61 2.96
C GLY A 87 18.23 -3.95 1.54
N ARG A 88 18.81 -2.99 0.81
CA ARG A 88 19.21 -3.10 -0.59
C ARG A 88 20.71 -2.91 -0.69
N ASN A 89 21.32 -3.64 -1.62
CA ASN A 89 22.70 -3.42 -2.00
C ASN A 89 22.78 -2.04 -2.65
N LEU A 90 23.29 -1.05 -1.91
CA LEU A 90 23.25 0.38 -2.26
C LEU A 90 23.92 0.69 -3.62
N SER A 91 24.74 -0.22 -4.12
CA SER A 91 25.26 -0.19 -5.51
C SER A 91 24.16 -0.13 -6.58
N SER A 92 22.96 -0.68 -6.34
CA SER A 92 21.85 -0.60 -7.31
C SER A 92 21.13 0.75 -7.32
N ILE A 93 21.39 1.62 -6.34
CA ILE A 93 20.80 2.97 -6.22
C ILE A 93 21.59 4.00 -7.05
N GLN A 94 22.73 3.61 -7.66
CA GLN A 94 23.65 4.53 -8.35
C GLN A 94 23.10 5.26 -9.58
N TYR A 95 21.94 4.85 -10.11
CA TYR A 95 21.39 5.45 -11.31
C TYR A 95 19.93 5.87 -11.11
N PHE A 96 19.71 7.19 -11.06
CA PHE A 96 18.38 7.82 -11.00
C PHE A 96 17.37 7.24 -12.02
N GLY A 97 17.87 6.85 -13.21
CA GLY A 97 17.05 6.20 -14.23
C GLY A 97 16.62 4.77 -13.85
N ILE A 98 17.51 3.99 -13.24
CA ILE A 98 17.21 2.62 -12.80
C ILE A 98 16.28 2.66 -11.57
N THR A 99 16.51 3.59 -10.64
CA THR A 99 15.64 3.76 -9.47
C THR A 99 14.22 4.14 -9.88
N SER A 100 14.06 5.07 -10.83
CA SER A 100 12.74 5.46 -11.33
C SER A 100 11.98 4.30 -11.99
N ILE A 101 12.67 3.46 -12.77
CA ILE A 101 12.05 2.27 -13.37
C ILE A 101 11.67 1.25 -12.30
N ILE A 102 12.55 1.00 -11.32
CA ILE A 102 12.24 0.08 -10.21
C ILE A 102 11.05 0.59 -9.40
N SER A 103 11.02 1.87 -9.06
CA SER A 103 9.95 2.54 -8.33
C SER A 103 8.62 2.50 -9.07
N LEU A 104 8.61 2.82 -10.37
CA LEU A 104 7.40 2.72 -11.18
C LEU A 104 6.85 1.30 -11.18
N ARG A 105 7.73 0.31 -11.34
CA ARG A 105 7.34 -1.09 -11.37
C ARG A 105 6.84 -1.59 -10.03
N ALA A 106 7.55 -1.27 -8.95
CA ALA A 106 7.13 -1.59 -7.59
C ALA A 106 5.75 -0.97 -7.32
N GLY A 107 5.57 0.31 -7.61
CA GLY A 107 4.28 1.00 -7.51
C GLY A 107 3.17 0.29 -8.29
N VAL A 108 3.39 -0.06 -9.57
CA VAL A 108 2.39 -0.79 -10.37
C VAL A 108 1.99 -2.10 -9.70
N TYR A 109 2.96 -2.93 -9.29
CA TYR A 109 2.65 -4.25 -8.75
C TYR A 109 2.03 -4.19 -7.36
N GLU A 110 2.57 -3.35 -6.49
CA GLU A 110 2.06 -3.20 -5.13
C GLU A 110 0.64 -2.65 -5.15
N GLU A 111 0.33 -1.68 -6.02
CA GLU A 111 -1.05 -1.17 -6.11
C GLU A 111 -2.00 -2.22 -6.72
N ILE A 112 -1.61 -2.95 -7.76
CA ILE A 112 -2.44 -4.04 -8.31
C ILE A 112 -2.69 -5.13 -7.26
N ILE A 113 -1.67 -5.57 -6.53
CA ILE A 113 -1.82 -6.66 -5.58
C ILE A 113 -2.56 -6.21 -4.33
N TYR A 114 -2.15 -5.11 -3.70
CA TYR A 114 -2.69 -4.70 -2.41
C TYR A 114 -3.99 -3.91 -2.55
N ARG A 115 -4.07 -2.95 -3.47
CA ARG A 115 -5.20 -2.00 -3.53
C ARG A 115 -6.32 -2.46 -4.44
N TRP A 116 -6.03 -3.44 -5.28
CA TRP A 116 -7.03 -4.05 -6.14
C TRP A 116 -7.33 -5.50 -5.75
N LEU A 117 -6.40 -6.43 -5.95
CA LEU A 117 -6.70 -7.86 -5.81
C LEU A 117 -6.95 -8.28 -4.35
N LEU A 118 -6.07 -7.94 -3.42
CA LEU A 118 -6.24 -8.28 -1.99
C LEU A 118 -7.38 -7.51 -1.35
N PHE A 119 -7.65 -6.31 -1.81
CA PHE A 119 -8.77 -5.53 -1.35
C PHE A 119 -10.11 -6.20 -1.71
N PHE A 120 -10.31 -6.55 -3.00
CA PHE A 120 -11.52 -7.24 -3.41
C PHE A 120 -11.62 -8.65 -2.82
N SER A 121 -10.52 -9.42 -2.76
CA SER A 121 -10.54 -10.74 -2.12
C SER A 121 -10.85 -10.64 -0.62
N GLY A 122 -10.35 -9.59 0.04
CA GLY A 122 -10.63 -9.29 1.44
C GLY A 122 -12.11 -9.11 1.74
N MET A 123 -12.89 -8.50 0.83
CA MET A 123 -14.34 -8.35 1.04
C MET A 123 -15.06 -9.70 1.13
N PHE A 124 -14.76 -10.62 0.20
CA PHE A 124 -15.31 -11.98 0.22
C PHE A 124 -14.86 -12.75 1.46
N VAL A 125 -13.55 -12.70 1.76
CA VAL A 125 -12.98 -13.44 2.89
C VAL A 125 -13.57 -12.96 4.21
N ILE A 126 -13.71 -11.64 4.42
CA ILE A 126 -14.19 -11.10 5.69
C ILE A 126 -15.65 -11.42 5.93
N GLN A 127 -16.50 -11.37 4.90
CA GLN A 127 -17.90 -11.77 5.04
C GLN A 127 -18.02 -13.28 5.29
N ALA A 128 -17.20 -14.11 4.62
CA ALA A 128 -17.14 -15.54 4.91
C ALA A 128 -16.67 -15.81 6.35
N LEU A 129 -15.69 -15.05 6.84
CA LEU A 129 -15.24 -15.13 8.23
C LEU A 129 -16.35 -14.72 9.20
N ASP A 130 -17.05 -13.61 8.97
CA ASP A 130 -18.17 -13.21 9.83
C ASP A 130 -19.26 -14.29 9.89
N PHE A 131 -19.61 -14.87 8.74
CA PHE A 131 -20.53 -16.01 8.68
C PHE A 131 -20.03 -17.19 9.54
N VAL A 132 -18.77 -17.61 9.37
CA VAL A 132 -18.18 -18.73 10.15
C VAL A 132 -18.13 -18.42 11.64
N PHE A 133 -17.87 -17.17 12.02
CA PHE A 133 -17.87 -16.70 13.42
C PHE A 133 -19.27 -16.31 13.91
N LEU A 134 -20.26 -17.14 13.59
CA LEU A 134 -21.65 -17.07 14.08
C LEU A 134 -22.44 -15.84 13.60
N GLY A 135 -22.03 -15.18 12.50
CA GLY A 135 -22.80 -14.12 11.86
C GLY A 135 -24.20 -14.58 11.45
N PHE A 136 -24.35 -15.85 11.02
CA PHE A 136 -25.66 -16.43 10.69
C PHE A 136 -26.62 -16.58 11.89
N LEU A 137 -26.11 -16.51 13.12
CA LEU A 137 -26.91 -16.47 14.35
C LEU A 137 -27.22 -15.04 14.81
N GLY A 138 -26.84 -14.03 14.02
CA GLY A 138 -27.02 -12.62 14.34
C GLY A 138 -26.00 -12.06 15.33
N LEU A 139 -24.91 -12.78 15.64
CA LEU A 139 -23.88 -12.30 16.59
C LEU A 139 -22.89 -11.33 15.97
N HIS A 140 -22.56 -11.49 14.67
CA HIS A 140 -21.71 -10.60 13.87
C HIS A 140 -20.44 -10.10 14.59
N ILE A 141 -19.69 -11.03 15.20
CA ILE A 141 -18.54 -10.69 16.06
C ILE A 141 -17.42 -10.02 15.25
N VAL A 142 -17.22 -10.45 13.99
CA VAL A 142 -16.18 -9.88 13.12
C VAL A 142 -16.57 -8.45 12.75
N GLU A 143 -17.81 -8.22 12.31
CA GLU A 143 -18.32 -6.88 12.06
C GLU A 143 -18.20 -5.99 13.29
N TRP A 144 -18.65 -6.45 14.46
CA TRP A 144 -18.58 -5.68 15.71
C TRP A 144 -17.15 -5.20 16.00
N PHE A 145 -16.16 -6.08 15.86
CA PHE A 145 -14.76 -5.73 16.10
C PHE A 145 -14.24 -4.71 15.07
N GLN A 146 -14.60 -4.88 13.80
CA GLN A 146 -14.22 -3.95 12.74
C GLN A 146 -14.80 -2.57 12.97
N VAL A 147 -16.11 -2.47 13.21
CA VAL A 147 -16.82 -1.20 13.40
C VAL A 147 -16.41 -0.50 14.70
N THR A 148 -16.18 -1.24 15.78
CA THR A 148 -15.88 -0.66 17.10
C THR A 148 -14.43 -0.20 17.21
N ILE A 149 -13.48 -0.90 16.59
CA ILE A 149 -12.04 -0.69 16.83
C ILE A 149 -11.33 -0.27 15.56
N PHE A 150 -11.34 -1.12 14.54
CA PHE A 150 -10.47 -0.91 13.37
C PHE A 150 -10.89 0.27 12.51
N ILE A 151 -12.20 0.45 12.30
CA ILE A 151 -12.74 1.57 11.51
C ILE A 151 -12.39 2.92 12.15
N PRO A 152 -12.66 3.18 13.45
CA PRO A 152 -12.24 4.41 14.11
C PRO A 152 -10.73 4.66 14.06
N VAL A 153 -9.92 3.63 14.28
CA VAL A 153 -8.45 3.76 14.18
C VAL A 153 -8.04 4.11 12.76
N THR A 154 -8.63 3.48 11.75
CA THR A 154 -8.33 3.74 10.34
C THR A 154 -8.76 5.15 9.93
N SER A 155 -9.93 5.61 10.38
CA SER A 155 -10.38 7.00 10.21
C SER A 155 -9.37 7.98 10.80
N TRP A 156 -8.94 7.75 12.04
CA TRP A 156 -7.95 8.60 12.70
C TRP A 156 -6.59 8.62 11.97
N VAL A 157 -6.03 7.46 11.60
CA VAL A 157 -4.75 7.38 10.89
C VAL A 157 -4.84 8.00 9.49
N SER A 158 -6.00 7.91 8.84
CA SER A 158 -6.26 8.51 7.53
C SER A 158 -6.70 9.97 7.59
N PHE A 159 -6.68 10.62 8.77
CA PHE A 159 -7.13 11.99 8.98
C PHE A 159 -8.54 12.27 8.41
N GLY A 160 -9.42 11.27 8.45
CA GLY A 160 -10.79 11.36 7.96
C GLY A 160 -10.96 11.30 6.43
N TYR A 161 -9.88 11.20 5.65
CA TYR A 161 -9.97 11.14 4.18
C TYR A 161 -10.78 9.91 3.69
N LEU A 162 -10.78 8.83 4.46
CA LEU A 162 -11.51 7.60 4.13
C LEU A 162 -12.91 7.51 4.76
N ASP A 163 -13.37 8.51 5.52
CA ASP A 163 -14.61 8.41 6.31
C ASP A 163 -15.84 8.07 5.47
N LYS A 164 -15.93 8.63 4.25
CA LYS A 164 -17.03 8.34 3.32
C LYS A 164 -17.13 6.86 2.94
N MET A 165 -16.01 6.15 2.91
CA MET A 165 -15.96 4.72 2.60
C MET A 165 -16.12 3.88 3.87
N LEU A 166 -15.47 4.30 4.95
CA LEU A 166 -15.43 3.60 6.24
C LEU A 166 -16.78 3.58 6.97
N TYR A 167 -17.56 4.66 6.87
CA TYR A 167 -18.84 4.82 7.57
C TYR A 167 -20.07 4.69 6.66
N HIS A 168 -19.89 4.12 5.47
CA HIS A 168 -21.02 3.78 4.59
C HIS A 168 -21.81 2.59 5.16
N GLU A 169 -23.07 2.36 4.75
CA GLU A 169 -23.91 1.25 5.27
C GLU A 169 -23.29 -0.13 5.00
N VAL A 170 -22.75 -0.31 3.79
CA VAL A 170 -21.90 -1.47 3.43
C VAL A 170 -20.41 -1.27 3.80
N GLY A 171 -20.10 -0.20 4.52
CA GLY A 171 -18.74 0.25 4.80
C GLY A 171 -17.96 -0.66 5.73
N TRP A 172 -18.63 -1.50 6.53
CA TRP A 172 -17.93 -2.31 7.53
C TRP A 172 -16.96 -3.32 6.91
N TYR A 173 -17.41 -4.10 5.91
CA TYR A 173 -16.56 -5.11 5.27
C TYR A 173 -15.62 -4.48 4.23
N VAL A 174 -16.01 -3.35 3.63
CA VAL A 174 -15.13 -2.55 2.77
C VAL A 174 -13.96 -2.00 3.58
N GLY A 175 -14.25 -1.39 4.73
CA GLY A 175 -13.24 -0.89 5.67
C GLY A 175 -12.36 -2.00 6.23
N ALA A 176 -12.96 -3.14 6.58
CA ALA A 176 -12.21 -4.30 7.04
C ALA A 176 -11.27 -4.84 5.95
N ALA A 177 -11.73 -4.94 4.69
CA ALA A 177 -10.92 -5.41 3.57
C ALA A 177 -9.75 -4.45 3.28
N LEU A 178 -10.01 -3.14 3.38
CA LEU A 178 -9.00 -2.09 3.31
C LEU A 178 -7.92 -2.28 4.39
N VAL A 179 -8.32 -2.52 5.64
CA VAL A 179 -7.41 -2.75 6.77
C VAL A 179 -6.57 -4.02 6.57
N VAL A 180 -7.18 -5.11 6.09
CA VAL A 180 -6.46 -6.38 5.82
C VAL A 180 -5.44 -6.21 4.68
N ALA A 181 -5.85 -5.58 3.59
CA ALA A 181 -4.96 -5.30 2.47
C ALA A 181 -3.79 -4.39 2.89
N ASN A 182 -4.09 -3.35 3.68
CA ASN A 182 -3.07 -2.42 4.15
C ASN A 182 -2.13 -3.04 5.20
N THR A 183 -2.64 -3.93 6.05
CA THR A 183 -1.82 -4.71 6.98
C THR A 183 -0.81 -5.57 6.22
N SER A 184 -1.27 -6.25 5.16
CA SER A 184 -0.41 -7.07 4.30
C SER A 184 0.66 -6.23 3.58
N PHE A 185 0.30 -5.04 3.10
CA PHE A 185 1.24 -4.08 2.51
C PHE A 185 2.29 -3.61 3.53
N ARG A 186 1.85 -3.23 4.73
CA ARG A 186 2.74 -2.83 5.82
C ARG A 186 3.72 -3.94 6.21
N ASP A 187 3.29 -5.19 6.16
CA ASP A 187 4.14 -6.31 6.58
C ASP A 187 5.29 -6.58 5.61
N GLN A 188 5.16 -6.14 4.35
CA GLN A 188 6.30 -6.10 3.43
C GLN A 188 7.34 -5.06 3.83
N HIS A 189 6.95 -4.04 4.59
CA HIS A 189 7.79 -2.90 4.97
C HIS A 189 8.32 -2.98 6.40
N LYS A 190 7.95 -4.01 7.18
CA LYS A 190 8.39 -4.19 8.57
C LYS A 190 9.91 -4.27 8.74
N HIS A 191 10.62 -4.70 7.70
CA HIS A 191 12.09 -4.81 7.69
C HIS A 191 12.78 -3.43 7.75
N LEU A 192 12.05 -2.35 7.47
CA LEU A 192 12.51 -0.96 7.58
C LEU A 192 12.44 -0.41 9.03
N GLY A 193 12.07 -1.26 10.00
CA GLY A 193 11.92 -0.89 11.41
C GLY A 193 10.61 -0.16 11.72
N VAL A 194 10.49 0.36 12.95
CA VAL A 194 9.24 0.97 13.46
C VAL A 194 8.80 2.17 12.63
N LEU A 195 9.75 3.00 12.18
CA LEU A 195 9.44 4.17 11.35
C LEU A 195 8.90 3.74 9.98
N GLY A 196 9.52 2.77 9.31
CA GLY A 196 9.02 2.26 8.04
C GLY A 196 7.68 1.54 8.17
N TRP A 197 7.48 0.83 9.28
CA TRP A 197 6.20 0.22 9.64
C TRP A 197 5.09 1.28 9.78
N LEU A 198 5.31 2.36 10.54
CA LEU A 198 4.36 3.46 10.68
C LEU A 198 4.11 4.17 9.34
N ASN A 199 5.18 4.45 8.59
CA ASN A 199 5.10 5.09 7.29
C ASN A 199 4.23 4.29 6.30
N SER A 200 4.41 2.97 6.26
CA SER A 200 3.65 2.09 5.37
C SER A 200 2.16 2.06 5.69
N TRP A 201 1.78 2.24 6.96
CA TRP A 201 0.38 2.40 7.36
C TRP A 201 -0.22 3.67 6.75
N CYS A 202 0.37 4.84 7.04
CA CYS A 202 -0.15 6.13 6.59
C CYS A 202 -0.16 6.23 5.06
N LEU A 203 0.95 5.87 4.41
CA LEU A 203 1.07 5.86 2.95
C LEU A 203 -0.01 4.98 2.32
N GLY A 204 -0.15 3.76 2.83
CA GLY A 204 -1.04 2.80 2.21
C GLY A 204 -2.53 3.14 2.36
N LEU A 205 -2.94 3.72 3.48
CA LEU A 205 -4.30 4.25 3.65
C LEU A 205 -4.56 5.45 2.75
N PHE A 206 -3.58 6.35 2.59
CA PHE A 206 -3.72 7.47 1.67
C PHE A 206 -3.83 7.00 0.21
N LEU A 207 -3.08 5.97 -0.19
CA LEU A 207 -3.19 5.39 -1.53
C LEU A 207 -4.56 4.77 -1.76
N PHE A 208 -5.19 4.15 -0.75
CA PHE A 208 -6.60 3.77 -0.85
C PHE A 208 -7.53 4.97 -1.09
N TRP A 209 -7.31 6.09 -0.40
CA TRP A 209 -8.07 7.31 -0.67
C TRP A 209 -7.89 7.79 -2.11
N MET A 210 -6.67 7.73 -2.65
CA MET A 210 -6.39 8.03 -4.06
C MET A 210 -7.14 7.08 -4.99
N VAL A 211 -7.17 5.78 -4.70
CA VAL A 211 -7.92 4.79 -5.49
C VAL A 211 -9.42 5.10 -5.51
N PHE A 212 -10.04 5.36 -4.38
CA PHE A 212 -11.48 5.66 -4.34
C PHE A 212 -11.84 7.00 -4.98
N THR A 213 -10.94 7.99 -4.91
CA THR A 213 -11.21 9.33 -5.42
C THR A 213 -10.90 9.46 -6.91
N TYR A 214 -9.78 8.89 -7.36
CA TYR A 214 -9.22 9.11 -8.71
C TYR A 214 -8.96 7.83 -9.51
N GLY A 215 -9.04 6.65 -8.91
CA GLY A 215 -8.79 5.36 -9.55
C GLY A 215 -7.38 4.81 -9.32
N LEU A 216 -7.17 3.54 -9.70
CA LEU A 216 -5.94 2.78 -9.45
C LEU A 216 -4.71 3.41 -10.10
N LEU A 217 -4.84 3.92 -11.33
CA LEU A 217 -3.72 4.56 -12.03
C LEU A 217 -3.20 5.79 -11.28
N ALA A 218 -4.09 6.57 -10.65
CA ALA A 218 -3.70 7.74 -9.87
C ALA A 218 -2.87 7.33 -8.64
N ALA A 219 -3.27 6.26 -7.95
CA ALA A 219 -2.50 5.69 -6.85
C ALA A 219 -1.14 5.14 -7.30
N ILE A 220 -1.07 4.46 -8.45
CA ILE A 220 0.19 3.98 -9.05
C ILE A 220 1.14 5.15 -9.30
N VAL A 221 0.65 6.23 -9.91
CA VAL A 221 1.45 7.43 -10.18
C VAL A 221 1.92 8.08 -8.87
N ALA A 222 1.03 8.25 -7.90
CA ALA A 222 1.38 8.84 -6.61
C ALA A 222 2.43 8.01 -5.86
N HIS A 223 2.28 6.69 -5.86
CA HIS A 223 3.22 5.77 -5.25
C HIS A 223 4.59 5.79 -5.96
N ALA A 224 4.61 5.71 -7.29
CA ALA A 224 5.85 5.79 -8.05
C ALA A 224 6.62 7.09 -7.79
N LEU A 225 5.91 8.23 -7.72
CA LEU A 225 6.50 9.53 -7.40
C LEU A 225 7.01 9.59 -5.96
N TYR A 226 6.25 9.06 -5.01
CA TYR A 226 6.65 8.95 -3.62
C TYR A 226 7.98 8.19 -3.49
N ASP A 227 8.07 7.02 -4.12
CA ASP A 227 9.27 6.20 -4.13
C ASP A 227 10.46 6.93 -4.77
N ILE A 228 10.26 7.58 -5.92
CA ILE A 228 11.31 8.36 -6.58
C ILE A 228 11.86 9.42 -5.62
N ILE A 229 10.99 10.14 -4.92
CA ILE A 229 11.37 11.18 -3.95
C ILE A 229 12.18 10.58 -2.80
N VAL A 230 11.68 9.49 -2.19
CA VAL A 230 12.34 8.83 -1.06
C VAL A 230 13.72 8.29 -1.47
N PHE A 231 13.81 7.56 -2.58
CA PHE A 231 15.09 7.00 -3.03
C PHE A 231 16.07 8.07 -3.51
N SER A 232 15.59 9.15 -4.14
CA SER A 232 16.47 10.21 -4.64
C SER A 232 16.99 11.11 -3.53
N SER A 233 16.20 11.36 -2.49
CA SER A 233 16.61 12.21 -1.36
C SER A 233 17.63 11.53 -0.43
N LEU A 234 17.79 10.20 -0.51
CA LEU A 234 18.88 9.46 0.13
C LEU A 234 20.26 9.71 -0.51
N TRP A 235 20.29 10.09 -1.80
CA TRP A 235 21.51 10.14 -2.59
C TRP A 235 22.61 11.05 -2.01
N PRO A 236 22.33 12.29 -1.57
CA PRO A 236 23.36 13.16 -1.01
C PRO A 236 24.00 12.59 0.26
N ALA A 237 23.19 11.96 1.12
CA ALA A 237 23.69 11.31 2.33
C ALA A 237 24.61 10.14 1.94
N LEU A 238 24.16 9.27 1.04
CA LEU A 238 24.93 8.13 0.57
C LEU A 238 26.30 8.52 -0.04
N LYS A 239 26.33 9.56 -0.87
CA LYS A 239 27.56 10.10 -1.46
C LYS A 239 28.53 10.63 -0.42
N LYS A 240 28.03 11.35 0.60
CA LYS A 240 28.87 11.94 1.67
C LYS A 240 29.65 10.88 2.45
N TYR A 241 29.08 9.68 2.64
CA TYR A 241 29.71 8.60 3.41
C TYR A 241 30.47 7.59 2.53
N LYS A 242 30.70 7.88 1.25
CA LYS A 242 31.41 7.00 0.30
C LYS A 242 30.80 5.59 0.21
N VAL A 243 29.49 5.49 0.45
CA VAL A 243 28.74 4.23 0.38
C VAL A 243 28.48 3.84 -1.07
N VAL A 244 28.47 4.83 -1.95
CA VAL A 244 28.37 4.71 -3.40
C VAL A 244 29.43 5.63 -4.01
N THR A 245 30.17 5.10 -4.97
CA THR A 245 31.16 5.80 -5.80
C THR A 245 30.48 6.57 -6.91
#